data_AF-A0A960VFF1-F1
#
_entry.id   AF-A0A960VFF1-F1
#
_cell.length_a   1.000
_cell.length_b   1.000
_cell.length_c   1.000
_cell.angle_alpha   90.00
_cell.angle_beta   90.00
_cell.angle_gamma   90.00
#
_symmetry.space_group_name_H-M   'P 1'
#
loop_
_entity.id
_entity.type
_entity.pdbx_description
1 polymer ?
#
loop_
_entity_poly.entity_id
_entity_poly.type
_entity_poly.pdbx_seq_one_letter_code
_entity_poly.pdbx_strand_id
1 'polypeptide(L)' 'MSKNEVCPLCGTEIAPSEEFVSYSHFIEDSSDPLYDYSGCSFHKVCFKSWDKKETYEKKFNIFLEDAQRVHERNTGQ' A
#
# COMPACT_ATOMS: atom_id res chain seq x y z
N MET A 1 13.71 -1.89 19.02
CA MET A 1 12.48 -1.08 19.14
C MET A 1 11.53 -1.56 18.06
N SER A 2 10.43 -2.21 18.42
CA SER A 2 9.39 -2.59 17.47
C SER A 2 8.75 -1.30 16.96
N LYS A 3 8.85 -1.00 15.66
CA LYS A 3 8.10 0.12 15.08
C LYS A 3 6.61 -0.22 15.23
N ASN A 4 5.87 0.61 15.96
CA ASN A 4 4.41 0.54 15.92
C ASN A 4 3.97 1.02 14.53
N GLU A 5 3.07 0.29 13.88
CA GLU A 5 2.49 0.72 12.61
C GLU A 5 1.45 1.81 12.89
N VAL A 6 1.67 3.01 12.35
CA VAL A 6 0.76 4.15 12.48
C VAL A 6 0.00 4.29 11.16
N CYS A 7 -1.32 4.40 11.24
CA CYS A 7 -2.15 4.65 10.06
C CYS A 7 -1.92 6.08 9.57
N PRO A 8 -1.38 6.30 8.36
CA PRO A 8 -1.05 7.64 7.86
C PRO A 8 -2.28 8.50 7.53
N LEU A 9 -3.48 7.91 7.50
CA LEU A 9 -4.73 8.63 7.23
C LEU A 9 -5.32 9.29 8.48
N CYS A 10 -5.18 8.66 9.65
CA CYS A 10 -5.73 9.17 10.90
C CYS A 10 -4.65 9.61 11.91
N GLY A 11 -3.40 9.18 11.72
CA GLY A 11 -2.28 9.48 12.61
C GLY A 11 -2.22 8.65 13.88
N THR A 12 -3.08 7.63 14.02
CA THR A 12 -3.16 6.77 15.20
C THR A 12 -2.47 5.42 14.95
N GLU A 13 -1.90 4.84 16.01
CA GLU A 13 -1.37 3.47 15.99
C GLU A 13 -2.46 2.47 15.59
N ILE A 14 -2.09 1.48 14.79
CA ILE A 14 -2.93 0.33 14.46
C ILE A 14 -2.69 -0.73 15.54
N ALA A 15 -3.68 -0.95 16.40
CA ALA A 15 -3.57 -1.96 17.44
C ALA A 15 -3.67 -3.38 16.82
N PRO A 16 -3.03 -4.40 17.42
CA PRO A 16 -3.11 -5.78 16.91
C PRO A 16 -4.54 -6.36 16.82
N SER A 17 -5.48 -5.79 17.56
CA SER A 17 -6.90 -6.17 17.56
C SER A 17 -7.73 -5.47 16.47
N GLU A 18 -7.18 -4.46 15.79
CA GLU A 18 -7.88 -3.71 14.76
C GLU A 18 -7.70 -4.33 13.38
N GLU A 19 -8.74 -4.24 12.54
CA GLU A 19 -8.61 -4.66 11.15
C GLU A 19 -7.80 -3.63 10.35
N PHE A 20 -6.79 -4.09 9.63
CA PHE A 20 -5.95 -3.27 8.78
C PHE A 20 -5.72 -3.88 7.41
N VAL A 21 -5.26 -3.05 6.48
CA VAL A 21 -4.77 -3.44 5.16
C VAL A 21 -3.35 -2.94 5.01
N SER A 22 -2.48 -3.76 4.41
CA SER A 22 -1.07 -3.42 4.20
C SER A 22 -0.74 -3.54 2.72
N TYR A 23 0.09 -2.62 2.26
CA TYR A 23 0.59 -2.60 0.89
C TYR A 23 2.11 -2.70 0.93
N SER A 24 2.71 -3.43 -0.02
CA SER A 24 4.14 -3.30 -0.30
C SER A 24 4.43 -1.92 -0.86
N HIS A 25 5.67 -1.46 -0.82
CA HIS A 25 6.05 -0.25 -1.54
C HIS A 25 5.97 -0.52 -3.07
N PHE A 26 5.23 0.31 -3.79
CA PHE A 26 4.89 0.13 -5.21
C PHE A 26 4.91 1.41 -6.05
N ILE A 27 5.03 2.59 -5.41
CA ILE A 27 5.15 3.86 -6.11
C ILE A 27 6.61 4.29 -6.07
N GLU A 28 7.28 4.29 -7.21
CA GLU A 28 8.71 4.65 -7.30
C GLU A 28 8.92 6.17 -7.45
N ASP A 29 7.97 6.88 -8.05
CA ASP A 29 8.07 8.33 -8.24
C ASP A 29 7.77 9.07 -6.93
N SER A 30 8.82 9.62 -6.31
CA SER A 30 8.72 10.44 -5.10
C SER A 30 7.94 11.76 -5.29
N SER A 31 7.68 12.18 -6.52
CA SER A 31 6.85 13.36 -6.80
C SER A 31 5.35 13.03 -6.77
N ASP A 32 4.97 11.75 -6.75
CA ASP A 32 3.59 11.33 -6.68
C ASP A 32 3.03 11.62 -5.28
N PRO A 33 1.89 12.32 -5.15
CA PRO A 33 1.29 12.63 -3.85
C PRO A 33 0.85 11.38 -3.05
N LEU A 34 0.85 10.20 -3.67
CA LEU A 34 0.57 8.92 -3.03
C LEU A 34 1.85 8.17 -2.59
N TYR A 35 3.04 8.67 -2.92
CA TYR A 35 4.32 8.03 -2.63
C TYR A 35 4.48 7.67 -1.14
N ASP A 36 4.22 8.63 -0.25
CA ASP A 36 4.37 8.46 1.21
C ASP A 36 3.39 7.44 1.81
N TYR A 37 2.32 7.12 1.10
CA TYR A 37 1.34 6.12 1.51
C TYR A 37 1.74 4.71 1.06
N SER A 38 2.65 4.60 0.09
CA SER A 38 3.10 3.34 -0.48
C SER A 38 4.01 2.59 0.48
N GLY A 39 3.69 1.34 0.79
CA GLY A 39 4.41 0.57 1.80
C GLY A 39 3.86 0.72 3.23
N CYS A 40 2.75 1.44 3.41
CA CYS A 40 2.12 1.62 4.72
C CYS A 40 0.99 0.61 4.97
N SER A 41 0.71 0.44 6.26
CA SER A 41 -0.52 -0.17 6.77
C SER A 41 -1.55 0.90 7.12
N PHE A 42 -2.82 0.58 6.92
CA PHE A 42 -3.95 1.46 7.15
C PHE A 42 -5.02 0.75 7.97
N HIS A 43 -5.70 1.45 8.88
CA HIS A 43 -6.97 0.94 9.39
C HIS A 43 -7.91 0.67 8.22
N LYS A 44 -8.55 -0.50 8.21
CA LYS A 44 -9.47 -0.92 7.14
C LYS A 44 -10.60 0.09 6.93
N VAL A 45 -11.08 0.68 8.02
CA VAL A 45 -12.11 1.73 7.99
C VAL A 45 -11.60 3.04 7.38
N CYS A 46 -10.40 3.49 7.77
CA CYS A 46 -9.80 4.70 7.22
C CYS A 46 -9.55 4.55 5.72
N PHE A 47 -9.01 3.40 5.31
CA PHE A 47 -8.77 3.13 3.90
C PHE A 47 -10.07 3.07 3.09
N LYS A 48 -11.12 2.45 3.63
CA LYS A 48 -12.44 2.36 2.97
C LYS A 48 -13.08 3.73 2.75
N SER A 49 -12.87 4.68 3.66
CA SER A 49 -13.44 6.04 3.60
C SER A 49 -12.54 7.06 2.92
N TRP A 50 -11.34 6.67 2.49
CA TRP A 50 -10.39 7.59 1.87
C TRP A 50 -10.80 7.96 0.44
N ASP A 51 -10.85 9.24 0.13
CA ASP A 51 -11.23 9.75 -1.19
C ASP A 51 -10.31 9.27 -2.31
N LYS A 52 -9.04 9.01 -2.01
CA LYS A 52 -8.05 8.54 -2.99
C LYS A 52 -7.98 7.02 -3.11
N LYS A 53 -8.82 6.26 -2.38
CA LYS A 53 -8.80 4.78 -2.34
C LYS A 53 -8.78 4.17 -3.75
N GLU A 54 -9.70 4.59 -4.62
CA GLU A 54 -9.83 4.03 -5.96
C GLU A 54 -8.58 4.29 -6.81
N THR A 55 -8.02 5.49 -6.74
CA THR A 55 -6.79 5.85 -7.46
C THR A 55 -5.59 5.05 -6.94
N TYR A 56 -5.51 4.87 -5.62
CA TYR A 56 -4.45 4.11 -4.98
C TYR A 56 -4.51 2.61 -5.35
N GLU A 57 -5.70 1.99 -5.27
CA GLU A 57 -5.91 0.60 -5.68
C GLU A 57 -5.62 0.38 -7.16
N LYS A 58 -6.00 1.34 -8.03
CA LYS A 58 -5.70 1.26 -9.46
C LYS A 58 -4.19 1.23 -9.73
N LYS A 59 -3.41 2.10 -9.06
CA LYS A 59 -1.95 2.11 -9.19
C LYS A 59 -1.33 0.81 -8.65
N PHE A 60 -1.83 0.30 -7.53
CA PHE A 60 -1.35 -0.97 -6.99
C PHE A 60 -1.63 -2.16 -7.91
N ASN A 61 -2.82 -2.21 -8.52
CA ASN A 61 -3.16 -3.26 -9.47
C ASN A 61 -2.26 -3.22 -10.70
N ILE A 62 -1.98 -2.03 -11.25
CA ILE A 62 -1.02 -1.87 -12.36
C ILE A 62 0.36 -2.41 -11.96
N PHE A 63 0.84 -2.06 -10.76
CA PHE A 63 2.10 -2.60 -10.24
C PHE A 63 2.09 -4.13 -10.15
N LEU A 64 1.01 -4.74 -9.67
CA LEU A 64 0.89 -6.20 -9.60
C LEU A 64 0.90 -6.85 -10.99
N GLU A 65 0.22 -6.26 -11.97
CA GLU A 65 0.24 -6.73 -13.36
C GLU A 65 1.65 -6.67 -13.96
N ASP A 66 2.39 -5.59 -13.70
CA ASP A 66 3.78 -5.47 -14.16
C ASP A 66 4.72 -6.44 -13.43
N ALA A 67 4.54 -6.65 -12.12
CA ALA A 67 5.32 -7.61 -11.34
C ALA A 67 5.11 -9.06 -11.81
N GLN A 68 3.87 -9.44 -12.15
CA GLN A 68 3.54 -10.77 -12.69
C GLN A 68 4.25 -11.02 -14.03
N ARG A 69 4.28 -10.02 -14.91
CA ARG A 69 4.99 -10.10 -16.21
C ARG A 69 6.50 -10.24 -16.07
N VAL A 70 7.08 -9.87 -14.92
CA VAL A 70 8.51 -10.06 -14.63
C VAL A 70 8.77 -11.46 -14.06
N HIS A 71 7.86 -12.00 -13.23
CA HIS A 71 7.98 -13.38 -12.75
C HIS A 71 7.94 -14.40 -13.90
N GLU A 72 7.02 -14.24 -14.85
CA GLU A 72 6.88 -15.15 -16.01
C GLU A 72 8.08 -15.11 -16.97
N ARG A 73 8.85 -14.02 -17.00
CA ARG A 73 10.08 -13.91 -17.80
C ARG A 73 11.29 -14.59 -17.16
N ASN A 74 11.26 -14.87 -15.85
CA ASN A 74 12.40 -15.40 -15.11
C ASN A 74 12.32 -16.92 -14.82
N THR A 75 11.22 -17.59 -15.13
CA THR A 75 11.04 -19.05 -14.96
C THR A 75 11.26 -19.85 -16.24
N GLY A 76 11.72 -19.20 -17.31
CA GLY A 76 12.00 -19.80 -18.63
C GLY A 76 13.48 -19.95 -18.97
N GLN A 77 14.35 -20.29 -18.01
CA GLN A 77 15.72 -20.74 -18.27
C GLN A 77 16.00 -22.09 -17.62
#